data_AF-A0A3D4A7D3-F1
#
_entry.id   AF-A0A3D4A7D3-F1
#
_cell.length_a   1.000
_cell.length_b   1.000
_cell.length_c   1.000
_cell.angle_alpha   90.00
_cell.angle_beta   90.00
_cell.angle_gamma   90.00
#
_symmetry.space_group_name_H-M   'P 1'
#
loop_
_entity.id
_entity.type
_entity.pdbx_description
1 polymer ?
#
loop_
_entity_poly.entity_id
_entity_poly.type
_entity_poly.pdbx_seq_one_letter_code
_entity_poly.pdbx_strand_id
1 'polypeptide(L)' 'MRLILVHMISRVFFTVTISALFTLPVCAQQRRDQFAKNLPAVGAPLPNVEIFDDRGQVLPTEELKGNYTVLVFGCMT' A
#
# COMPACT_ATOMS: atom_id res chain seq x y z
N MET A 1 36.35 -1.44 35.76
CA MET A 1 36.02 -1.93 34.40
C MET A 1 34.55 -2.30 34.17
N ARG A 2 33.74 -2.66 35.19
CA ARG A 2 32.33 -3.07 34.97
C ARG A 2 31.36 -1.95 34.56
N LEU A 3 31.60 -0.70 34.98
CA LEU A 3 30.70 0.44 34.71
C LEU A 3 30.71 0.90 33.23
N ILE A 4 31.87 0.84 32.58
CA ILE A 4 32.06 1.23 31.16
C ILE A 4 31.34 0.23 30.22
N LEU A 5 31.36 -1.05 30.58
CA LEU A 5 30.71 -2.12 29.82
C LEU A 5 29.18 -1.95 29.78
N VAL A 6 28.56 -1.59 30.91
CA VAL A 6 27.11 -1.39 31.02
C VAL A 6 26.66 -0.17 30.19
N HIS A 7 27.45 0.90 30.21
CA HIS A 7 27.21 2.09 29.38
C HIS A 7 27.34 1.79 27.88
N MET A 8 28.33 0.97 27.50
CA MET A 8 28.57 0.59 26.10
C MET A 8 27.45 -0.32 25.57
N ILE A 9 27.00 -1.29 26.37
CA ILE A 9 25.88 -2.18 26.04
C ILE A 9 24.58 -1.38 25.85
N SER A 10 24.28 -0.46 26.77
CA SER A 10 23.07 0.37 26.69
C SER A 10 23.00 1.24 25.43
N ARG A 11 24.12 1.84 25.02
CA ARG A 11 24.19 2.68 23.80
C ARG A 11 23.99 1.86 22.53
N VAL A 12 24.57 0.67 22.47
CA VAL A 12 24.42 -0.24 21.32
C VAL A 12 22.97 -0.67 21.18
N PHE A 13 22.33 -1.11 22.28
CA PHE A 13 20.91 -1.47 22.25
C PHE A 13 20.04 -0.31 21.79
N PHE A 14 20.25 0.90 22.30
CA PHE A 14 19.49 2.09 21.92
C PHE A 14 19.63 2.43 20.42
N THR A 15 20.82 2.30 19.85
CA THR A 15 21.04 2.54 18.41
C THR A 15 20.38 1.47 17.52
N VAL A 16 20.35 0.20 17.97
CA VAL A 16 19.74 -0.90 17.22
C VAL A 16 18.21 -0.78 17.20
N THR A 17 17.58 -0.42 18.34
CA THR A 17 16.12 -0.23 18.38
C THR A 17 15.66 0.92 17.49
N ILE A 18 16.37 2.04 17.48
CA ILE A 18 16.03 3.19 16.62
C ILE A 18 16.09 2.77 15.15
N SER A 19 17.15 2.06 14.72
CA SER A 19 17.32 1.63 13.33
C SER A 19 16.19 0.70 12.85
N ALA A 20 15.70 -0.19 13.72
CA ALA A 20 14.61 -1.11 13.41
C ALA A 20 13.22 -0.44 13.27
N LEU A 21 13.02 0.72 13.90
CA LEU A 21 11.78 1.49 13.77
C LEU A 21 11.64 2.16 12.38
N PHE A 22 12.75 2.44 11.69
CA PHE A 22 12.74 3.14 10.40
C PHE A 22 12.52 2.24 9.17
N THR A 23 12.62 0.91 9.30
CA THR A 23 12.52 -0.02 8.15
C THR A 23 11.10 -0.49 7.82
N LEU A 24 10.13 -0.32 8.73
CA LEU A 24 8.75 -0.80 8.54
C LEU A 24 7.89 -0.06 7.49
N PRO A 25 8.04 1.25 7.20
CA PRO A 25 7.09 1.95 6.32
C PRO A 25 7.37 1.78 4.80
N VAL A 26 8.50 1.20 4.41
CA VAL A 26 8.94 1.13 3.01
C VAL A 26 8.03 0.25 2.15
N CYS A 27 7.54 -0.87 2.69
CA CYS A 27 6.74 -1.84 1.93
C CYS A 27 5.35 -1.32 1.53
N ALA A 28 4.73 -0.47 2.36
CA ALA A 28 3.44 0.14 2.06
C ALA A 28 3.56 1.24 1.00
N GLN A 29 4.67 1.99 1.01
CA GLN A 29 4.92 3.04 0.04
C GLN A 29 5.14 2.49 -1.37
N GLN A 30 5.94 1.43 -1.49
CA GLN A 30 6.27 0.83 -2.79
C GLN A 30 5.03 0.32 -3.55
N ARG A 31 4.04 -0.27 -2.85
CA ARG A 31 2.79 -0.71 -3.49
C ARG A 31 1.94 0.46 -4.00
N ARG A 32 1.88 1.58 -3.28
CA ARG A 32 1.16 2.78 -3.73
C ARG A 32 1.80 3.37 -4.99
N ASP A 33 3.12 3.45 -5.02
CA ASP A 33 3.84 4.01 -6.17
C ASP A 33 3.69 3.13 -7.42
N GLN A 34 3.65 1.81 -7.26
CA GLN A 34 3.36 0.89 -8.36
C GLN A 34 1.93 1.00 -8.86
N PHE A 35 0.95 1.17 -7.97
CA PHE A 35 -0.45 1.39 -8.36
C PHE A 35 -0.61 2.68 -9.16
N ALA A 36 0.00 3.78 -8.70
CA ALA A 36 -0.08 5.08 -9.37
C ALA A 36 0.46 5.05 -10.81
N LYS A 37 1.51 4.25 -11.08
CA LYS A 37 2.09 4.08 -12.43
C LYS A 37 1.17 3.38 -13.42
N ASN A 38 0.25 2.55 -12.94
CA ASN A 38 -0.64 1.75 -13.77
C ASN A 38 -2.04 2.37 -13.90
N LEU A 39 -2.24 3.59 -13.39
CA LEU A 39 -3.51 4.29 -13.53
C LEU A 39 -3.74 4.69 -14.99
N PRO A 40 -4.96 4.50 -15.51
CA PRO A 40 -5.34 5.04 -16.82
C PRO A 40 -5.16 6.56 -16.84
N ALA A 41 -4.63 7.09 -17.94
CA ALA A 41 -4.55 8.53 -18.15
C ALA A 41 -5.95 9.15 -18.28
N VAL A 42 -6.07 10.44 -17.98
CA VAL A 42 -7.34 11.17 -18.17
C VAL A 42 -7.74 11.12 -19.64
N GLY A 43 -8.98 10.70 -19.91
CA GLY A 43 -9.51 10.52 -21.26
C GLY A 43 -9.15 9.18 -21.92
N ALA A 44 -8.32 8.34 -21.29
CA ALA A 44 -8.12 6.97 -21.74
C ALA A 44 -9.41 6.14 -21.54
N PRO A 45 -9.70 5.18 -22.43
CA PRO A 45 -10.83 4.28 -22.24
C PRO A 45 -10.66 3.48 -20.94
N LEU A 46 -11.77 3.26 -20.23
CA LEU A 46 -11.78 2.40 -19.06
C LEU A 46 -11.36 0.97 -19.48
N PRO A 47 -10.40 0.33 -18.78
CA PRO A 47 -10.01 -1.04 -19.11
C PRO A 47 -11.18 -2.00 -18.92
N ASN A 48 -11.22 -3.06 -19.72
CA ASN A 48 -12.20 -4.12 -19.52
C ASN A 48 -11.78 -4.96 -18.31
N VAL A 49 -12.47 -4.80 -17.20
CA VAL A 49 -12.18 -5.49 -15.94
C VAL A 49 -13.42 -6.22 -15.46
N GLU A 50 -13.25 -7.45 -15.04
CA GLU A 50 -14.33 -8.22 -14.42
C GLU A 50 -14.42 -7.79 -12.95
N ILE A 51 -15.54 -7.17 -12.58
CA ILE A 51 -15.82 -6.73 -11.21
C ILE A 51 -16.81 -7.72 -10.62
N PHE A 52 -16.67 -8.01 -9.32
CA PHE A 52 -17.62 -8.85 -8.59
C PHE A 52 -18.30 -8.03 -7.50
N ASP A 53 -19.59 -8.28 -7.28
CA ASP A 53 -20.32 -7.71 -6.15
C ASP A 53 -19.98 -8.43 -4.82
N ASP A 54 -20.62 -7.99 -3.73
CA ASP A 54 -20.46 -8.57 -2.40
C ASP A 54 -20.92 -10.03 -2.29
N ARG A 55 -21.67 -10.52 -3.28
CA ARG A 55 -22.18 -11.89 -3.38
C ARG A 55 -21.36 -12.74 -4.35
N GLY A 56 -20.31 -12.16 -4.96
CA GLY A 56 -19.46 -12.83 -5.94
C GLY A 56 -20.09 -12.94 -7.34
N GLN A 57 -21.13 -12.17 -7.64
CA GLN A 57 -21.71 -12.10 -8.97
C GLN A 57 -20.93 -11.12 -9.84
N VAL A 58 -20.80 -11.45 -11.13
CA VAL A 58 -20.14 -10.58 -12.10
C VAL A 58 -20.96 -9.31 -12.29
N LEU A 59 -20.32 -8.17 -12.07
CA LEU A 59 -20.82 -6.85 -12.38
C LEU A 59 -20.12 -6.35 -13.66
N PRO A 60 -20.79 -6.35 -14.81
CA PRO A 60 -20.16 -5.96 -16.06
C PRO A 60 -19.86 -4.45 -16.06
N THR A 61 -18.60 -4.09 -16.32
CA THR A 61 -18.15 -2.68 -16.45
C THR A 61 -18.89 -1.87 -17.52
N GLU A 62 -19.60 -2.55 -18.42
CA GLU A 62 -20.43 -1.94 -19.45
C GLU A 62 -21.62 -1.17 -18.86
N GLU A 63 -22.17 -1.63 -17.74
CA GLU A 63 -23.24 -0.93 -17.02
C GLU A 63 -22.77 0.41 -16.43
N LEU A 64 -21.46 0.59 -16.24
CA LEU A 64 -20.87 1.83 -15.77
C LEU A 64 -20.67 2.86 -16.90
N LYS A 65 -20.72 2.43 -18.17
CA LYS A 65 -20.52 3.32 -19.33
C LYS A 65 -21.72 4.26 -19.48
N GLY A 66 -21.44 5.53 -19.73
CA GLY A 66 -22.48 6.58 -19.83
C GLY A 66 -22.90 7.19 -18.49
N ASN A 67 -22.49 6.58 -17.37
CA ASN A 67 -22.70 7.10 -16.02
C ASN A 67 -21.42 7.72 -15.46
N TYR A 68 -21.54 8.81 -14.69
CA TYR A 68 -20.41 9.34 -13.93
C TYR A 68 -20.13 8.40 -12.75
N THR A 69 -19.03 7.66 -12.83
CA THR A 69 -18.70 6.57 -11.91
C THR A 69 -17.36 6.84 -11.23
N VAL A 70 -17.30 6.66 -9.91
CA VAL A 70 -16.07 6.75 -9.11
C VAL A 70 -15.66 5.35 -8.66
N LEU A 71 -14.48 4.90 -9.07
CA LEU A 71 -13.90 3.61 -8.65
C LEU A 71 -12.88 3.84 -7.53
N VAL A 72 -13.11 3.21 -6.38
CA VAL A 72 -12.21 3.28 -5.22
C VAL A 72 -11.59 1.91 -4.99
N PHE A 73 -10.27 1.84 -5.02
CA PHE A 73 -9.53 0.61 -4.76
C PHE A 73 -8.99 0.64 -3.33
N GLY A 74 -9.36 -0.36 -2.53
CA GLY A 74 -8.88 -0.57 -1.17
C GLY A 74 -8.61 -2.05 -0.92
N CYS A 75 -7.82 -2.37 0.10
CA CYS A 75 -7.72 -3.75 0.56
C CYS A 75 -8.75 -3.99 1.65
N MET A 76 -9.52 -5.07 1.52
CA MET A 76 -10.30 -5.60 2.63
C MET A 76 -9.31 -6.29 3.58
N THR A 77 -9.15 -5.77 4.79
CA THR A 77 -8.30 -6.33 5.85
C THR A 77 -8.98 -7.49 6.54
#